data_AF-R6WQ42-F1
#
_entry.id   AF-R6WQ42-F1
#
_cell.length_a   1.000
_cell.length_b   1.000
_cell.length_c   1.000
_cell.angle_alpha   90.00
_cell.angle_beta   90.00
_cell.angle_gamma   90.00
#
_symmetry.space_group_name_H-M   'P 1'
#
loop_
_entity.id
_entity.type
_entity.pdbx_description
1 polymer ?
#
loop_
_entity_poly.entity_id
_entity_poly.type
_entity_poly.pdbx_seq_one_letter_code
_entity_poly.pdbx_strand_id
1 'polypeptide(L)'
;MYAKADMYGLGAGIYPKDKLPPLPVHPHCLCRYVEVIEGEVDMQQQRDQVREAGDKWLNSLPESRRAQVLGRKGLKAWEDGEDWRKYMRGYAGLREAKNRLQMYKPVELSEKAKADKYQSPQGTIKEFQTRKVENATYDIHVSENVNLKPKMLAEVNRQINKCIDLLGVRNKEALPKIVIASNDDLNDALGSYVACENKLYINSETLHRKAYEKYLATLKNPASRNPLMTMLHEMIHWQDARKYVAKFGEITQQDEYMAHIIEKHRSFVDKLVQKRYNFAEISDYASRMYIGGRYDEVMTEYRVKKLLG
;
A
#
# COMPACT_ATOMS: atom_id res chain seq x y z
N MET A 1 28.19 -0.54 19.48
CA MET A 1 28.74 0.12 20.69
C MET A 1 28.95 -0.89 21.85
N TYR A 2 29.56 -2.05 21.60
CA TYR A 2 29.83 -3.10 22.61
C TYR A 2 31.11 -3.90 22.30
N ALA A 3 31.98 -3.33 21.46
CA ALA A 3 33.20 -3.96 20.96
C ALA A 3 34.29 -4.19 22.03
N LYS A 4 34.06 -3.76 23.28
CA LYS A 4 35.02 -3.88 24.39
C LYS A 4 34.48 -4.68 25.58
N ALA A 5 33.25 -5.16 25.52
CA ALA A 5 32.68 -5.98 26.58
C ALA A 5 32.89 -7.46 26.26
N ASP A 6 33.37 -8.23 27.24
CA ASP A 6 33.51 -9.67 27.16
C ASP A 6 32.29 -10.36 27.79
N MET A 7 31.20 -10.41 27.02
CA MET A 7 29.90 -10.88 27.52
C MET A 7 29.79 -12.40 27.61
N TYR A 8 30.66 -13.13 26.91
CA TYR A 8 30.59 -14.59 26.76
C TYR A 8 31.85 -15.33 27.22
N GLY A 9 32.87 -14.64 27.74
CA GLY A 9 34.15 -15.25 28.11
C GLY A 9 35.02 -15.63 26.91
N LEU A 10 34.72 -15.05 25.74
CA LEU A 10 35.40 -15.32 24.47
C LEU A 10 36.41 -14.22 24.11
N GLY A 11 36.51 -13.17 24.94
CA GLY A 11 37.31 -11.99 24.70
C GLY A 11 36.46 -10.75 24.42
N ALA A 12 37.07 -9.58 24.62
CA ALA A 12 36.39 -8.30 24.49
C ALA A 12 35.84 -8.11 23.06
N GLY A 13 34.52 -7.99 22.92
CA GLY A 13 33.87 -7.77 21.64
C GLY A 13 33.56 -9.03 20.82
N ILE A 14 33.80 -10.23 21.37
CA ILE A 14 33.56 -11.52 20.69
C ILE A 14 32.23 -12.13 21.17
N TYR A 15 31.39 -12.53 20.22
CA TYR A 15 30.02 -12.99 20.46
C TYR A 15 29.70 -14.23 19.61
N PRO A 16 29.04 -15.26 20.16
CA PRO A 16 28.49 -16.35 19.36
C PRO A 16 27.46 -15.82 18.35
N LYS A 17 27.48 -16.36 17.13
CA LYS A 17 26.63 -15.91 16.00
C LYS A 17 25.13 -15.89 16.34
N ASP A 18 24.69 -16.84 17.14
CA ASP A 18 23.31 -17.08 17.56
C ASP A 18 22.91 -16.29 18.83
N LYS A 19 23.88 -15.68 19.54
CA LYS A 19 23.66 -14.98 20.82
C LYS A 19 23.96 -13.48 20.76
N LEU A 20 24.01 -12.93 19.55
CA LEU A 20 24.21 -11.50 19.32
C LEU A 20 22.92 -10.74 19.67
N PRO A 21 22.98 -9.63 20.44
CA PRO A 21 21.82 -8.74 20.55
C PRO A 21 21.44 -8.21 19.15
N PRO A 22 20.15 -8.22 18.76
CA PRO A 22 19.72 -7.75 17.46
C PRO A 22 19.90 -6.23 17.36
N LEU A 23 21.06 -5.79 16.87
CA LEU A 23 21.45 -4.39 16.77
C LEU A 23 22.15 -4.11 15.44
N PRO A 24 21.88 -2.98 14.77
CA PRO A 24 22.85 -2.37 13.88
C PRO A 24 23.90 -1.62 14.73
N VAL A 25 25.19 -1.88 14.47
CA VAL A 25 26.33 -1.30 15.22
C VAL A 25 26.37 0.24 15.14
N HIS A 26 25.75 0.79 14.09
CA HIS A 26 25.36 2.19 13.89
C HIS A 26 24.33 2.28 12.72
N PRO A 27 23.56 3.37 12.57
CA PRO A 27 22.75 3.59 11.38
C PRO A 27 23.64 3.49 10.13
N HIS A 28 23.26 2.63 9.18
CA HIS A 28 23.99 2.37 7.93
C HIS A 28 25.32 1.57 8.02
N CYS A 29 25.60 0.83 9.10
CA CYS A 29 26.69 -0.15 9.07
C CYS A 29 26.33 -1.44 8.33
N LEU A 30 27.20 -1.92 7.44
CA LEU A 30 27.12 -3.26 6.82
C LEU A 30 28.09 -4.28 7.45
N CYS A 31 28.92 -3.90 8.42
CA CYS A 31 29.83 -4.80 9.12
C CYS A 31 28.99 -5.69 10.05
N ARG A 32 28.80 -6.97 9.70
CA ARG A 32 27.95 -7.90 10.46
C ARG A 32 28.73 -8.99 11.18
N TYR A 33 29.80 -9.51 10.57
CA TYR A 33 30.58 -10.62 11.10
C TYR A 33 32.02 -10.51 10.62
N VAL A 34 32.95 -10.90 11.48
CA VAL A 34 34.35 -11.20 11.12
C VAL A 34 34.50 -12.70 11.37
N GLU A 35 35.11 -13.42 10.43
CA GLU A 35 35.46 -14.83 10.65
C GLU A 35 36.51 -14.90 11.75
N VAL A 36 36.27 -15.75 12.73
CA VAL A 36 37.19 -16.04 13.83
C VAL A 36 37.55 -17.51 13.68
N ILE A 37 38.84 -17.82 13.66
CA ILE A 37 39.34 -19.19 13.51
C ILE A 37 39.32 -19.87 14.89
N GLU A 38 39.04 -21.18 14.95
CA GLU A 38 38.88 -21.97 16.20
C GLU A 38 40.09 -21.90 17.15
N GLY A 39 41.28 -21.49 16.67
CA GLY A 39 42.48 -21.27 17.49
C GLY A 39 42.68 -19.84 18.03
N GLU A 40 41.88 -18.86 17.59
CA GLU A 40 41.97 -17.47 18.03
C GLU A 40 41.19 -17.21 19.32
N VAL A 41 40.29 -18.13 19.69
CA VAL A 41 39.40 -18.01 20.85
C VAL A 41 39.33 -19.33 21.60
N ASP A 42 39.47 -19.26 22.92
CA ASP A 42 39.31 -20.41 23.79
C ASP A 42 37.82 -20.69 24.03
N MET A 43 37.28 -21.65 23.28
CA MET A 43 35.89 -22.09 23.39
C MET A 43 35.56 -22.75 24.74
N GLN A 44 36.56 -23.20 25.52
CA GLN A 44 36.35 -23.79 26.84
C GLN A 44 35.97 -22.74 27.90
N GLN A 45 36.22 -21.46 27.63
CA GLN A 45 35.87 -20.35 28.53
C GLN A 45 34.46 -19.78 28.30
N GLN A 46 33.70 -20.36 27.36
CA GLN A 46 32.34 -19.90 27.09
C GLN A 46 31.45 -20.09 28.33
N ARG A 47 30.92 -18.98 28.86
CA ARG A 47 29.94 -19.00 29.95
C ARG A 47 28.95 -17.85 29.82
N ASP A 48 27.71 -18.07 30.27
CA ASP A 48 26.69 -17.02 30.31
C ASP A 48 26.96 -16.08 31.49
N GLN A 49 27.78 -15.06 31.24
CA GLN A 49 28.13 -14.01 32.20
C GLN A 49 27.57 -12.65 31.77
N VAL A 50 26.57 -12.62 30.90
CA VAL A 50 26.11 -11.39 30.22
C VAL A 50 25.75 -10.29 31.21
N ARG A 51 25.06 -10.65 32.31
CA ARG A 51 24.69 -9.68 33.35
C ARG A 51 25.93 -9.11 34.05
N GLU A 52 26.76 -9.99 34.64
CA GLU A 52 27.95 -9.62 35.41
C GLU A 52 29.01 -8.89 34.55
N ALA A 53 29.24 -9.34 33.33
CA ALA A 53 30.16 -8.70 32.40
C ALA A 53 29.64 -7.33 31.94
N GLY A 54 28.32 -7.21 31.75
CA GLY A 54 27.68 -5.93 31.47
C GLY A 54 27.78 -4.95 32.63
N ASP A 55 27.60 -5.43 33.86
CA ASP A 55 27.78 -4.65 35.08
C ASP A 55 29.23 -4.20 35.23
N LYS A 56 30.20 -5.10 35.02
CA LYS A 56 31.64 -4.78 35.04
C LYS A 56 32.01 -3.73 34.00
N TRP A 57 31.48 -3.88 32.79
CA TRP A 57 31.70 -2.90 31.72
C TRP A 57 31.08 -1.53 32.07
N LEU A 58 29.84 -1.49 32.56
CA LEU A 58 29.20 -0.25 32.98
C LEU A 58 29.97 0.46 34.09
N ASN A 59 30.45 -0.29 35.09
CA ASN A 59 31.30 0.22 36.15
C ASN A 59 32.63 0.79 35.65
N SER A 60 33.18 0.26 34.55
CA SER A 60 34.41 0.78 33.93
C SER A 60 34.24 2.14 33.22
N LEU A 61 33.00 2.58 33.00
CA LEU A 61 32.70 3.80 32.24
C LEU A 61 32.53 5.03 33.17
N PRO A 62 32.97 6.21 32.73
CA PRO A 62 32.61 7.47 33.38
C PRO A 62 31.08 7.63 33.48
N GLU A 63 30.60 8.29 34.53
CA GLU A 63 29.16 8.47 34.77
C GLU A 63 28.44 9.10 33.57
N SER A 64 29.06 10.07 32.89
CA SER A 64 28.54 10.69 31.67
C SER A 64 28.26 9.68 30.56
N ARG A 65 29.14 8.67 30.41
CA ARG A 65 28.99 7.57 29.46
C ARG A 65 27.94 6.56 29.93
N ARG A 66 27.88 6.26 31.25
CA ARG A 66 26.82 5.40 31.82
C ARG A 66 25.43 6.01 31.59
N ALA A 67 25.26 7.31 31.86
CA ALA A 67 24.04 8.05 31.60
C ALA A 67 23.69 8.12 30.10
N GLN A 68 24.70 8.15 29.21
CA GLN A 68 24.48 8.11 27.77
C GLN A 68 23.88 6.77 27.31
N VAL A 69 24.37 5.65 27.85
CA VAL A 69 23.98 4.29 27.43
C VAL A 69 22.72 3.77 28.13
N LEU A 70 22.51 4.08 29.41
CA LEU A 70 21.31 3.68 30.18
C LEU A 70 20.19 4.74 30.18
N GLY A 71 20.52 5.99 29.86
CA GLY A 71 19.65 7.14 30.20
C GLY A 71 19.69 7.46 31.69
N ARG A 72 19.33 8.68 32.09
CA ARG A 72 19.39 9.11 33.51
C ARG A 72 18.50 8.27 34.44
N LYS A 73 17.29 7.90 33.99
CA LYS A 73 16.39 7.02 34.76
C LYS A 73 16.92 5.59 34.87
N GLY A 74 17.48 5.07 33.77
CA GLY A 74 18.07 3.74 33.72
C GLY A 74 19.35 3.60 34.53
N LEU A 75 20.16 4.66 34.56
CA LEU A 75 21.34 4.74 35.42
C LEU A 75 20.94 4.62 36.89
N LYS A 76 19.96 5.41 37.33
CA LYS A 76 19.45 5.34 38.71
C LYS A 76 18.90 3.95 39.04
N ALA A 77 18.07 3.37 38.18
CA ALA A 77 17.50 2.03 38.40
C ALA A 77 18.58 0.93 38.46
N TRP A 78 19.62 1.03 37.62
CA TRP A 78 20.75 0.11 37.66
C TRP A 78 21.59 0.28 38.93
N GLU A 79 21.82 1.52 39.37
CA GLU A 79 22.47 1.82 40.67
C GLU A 79 21.63 1.29 41.85
N ASP A 80 20.30 1.27 41.73
CA ASP A 80 19.36 0.66 42.68
C ASP A 80 19.33 -0.89 42.60
N GLY A 81 20.22 -1.51 41.79
CA GLY A 81 20.42 -2.96 41.69
C GLY A 81 19.59 -3.66 40.61
N GLU A 82 18.86 -2.91 39.79
CA GLU A 82 18.11 -3.49 38.68
C GLU A 82 18.98 -3.91 37.50
N ASP A 83 18.47 -4.86 36.71
CA ASP A 83 19.15 -5.37 35.53
C ASP A 83 19.28 -4.31 34.43
N TRP A 84 20.53 -3.95 34.10
CA TRP A 84 20.86 -2.95 33.09
C TRP A 84 20.24 -3.24 31.73
N ARG A 85 19.99 -4.52 31.41
CA ARG A 85 19.42 -4.96 30.12
C ARG A 85 18.08 -4.30 29.84
N LYS A 86 17.27 -4.03 30.87
CA LYS A 86 15.95 -3.38 30.76
C LYS A 86 16.03 -1.90 30.34
N TYR A 87 17.16 -1.26 30.58
CA TYR A 87 17.31 0.19 30.47
C TYR A 87 18.31 0.60 29.39
N MET A 88 19.23 -0.30 29.05
CA MET A 88 20.25 -0.06 28.06
C MET A 88 19.63 0.26 26.70
N ARG A 89 19.94 1.45 26.20
CA ARG A 89 19.49 1.95 24.91
C ARG A 89 20.04 1.04 23.82
N GLY A 90 19.15 0.52 22.98
CA GLY A 90 19.46 -0.50 21.98
C GLY A 90 19.32 -1.95 22.46
N TYR A 91 19.45 -2.23 23.76
CA TYR A 91 19.18 -3.58 24.31
C TYR A 91 17.69 -3.77 24.65
N ALA A 92 17.07 -2.79 25.31
CA ALA A 92 15.63 -2.79 25.63
C ALA A 92 14.79 -1.82 24.79
N GLY A 93 15.43 -0.89 24.07
CA GLY A 93 14.75 0.20 23.35
C GLY A 93 14.36 -0.10 21.89
N LEU A 94 14.50 -1.33 21.41
CA LEU A 94 14.12 -1.73 20.04
C LEU A 94 12.74 -2.40 19.94
N ARG A 95 12.02 -2.58 21.05
CA ARG A 95 10.68 -3.17 20.99
C ARG A 95 9.71 -2.41 20.10
N GLU A 96 10.00 -1.17 19.69
CA GLU A 96 9.21 -0.48 18.66
C GLU A 96 10.02 0.46 17.74
N ALA A 97 11.23 0.09 17.29
CA ALA A 97 11.68 0.71 16.04
C ALA A 97 10.89 0.04 14.90
N LYS A 98 9.74 0.62 14.53
CA LYS A 98 9.02 0.20 13.33
C LYS A 98 10.00 0.27 12.15
N ASN A 99 10.21 -0.86 11.49
CA ASN A 99 11.04 -0.94 10.30
C ASN A 99 10.68 0.21 9.34
N ARG A 100 11.66 1.07 9.02
CA ARG A 100 11.52 2.09 7.95
C ARG A 100 11.42 1.43 6.57
N LEU A 101 11.82 0.16 6.47
CA LEU A 101 11.61 -0.70 5.33
C LEU A 101 10.23 -1.33 5.47
N GLN A 102 9.25 -0.84 4.73
CA GLN A 102 7.98 -1.53 4.62
C GLN A 102 8.23 -2.87 3.92
N MET A 103 8.28 -3.94 4.71
CA MET A 103 8.39 -5.31 4.21
C MET A 103 7.03 -5.69 3.66
N TYR A 104 6.88 -5.61 2.35
CA TYR A 104 5.71 -6.12 1.66
C TYR A 104 5.83 -7.64 1.54
N LYS A 105 4.74 -8.35 1.82
CA LYS A 105 4.68 -9.79 1.55
C LYS A 105 4.84 -10.04 0.05
N PRO A 106 5.56 -11.09 -0.39
CA PRO A 106 5.61 -11.49 -1.79
C PRO A 106 4.19 -11.66 -2.36
N VAL A 107 4.02 -11.42 -3.66
CA VAL A 107 2.74 -11.66 -4.33
C VAL A 107 2.65 -13.15 -4.67
N GLU A 108 1.55 -13.79 -4.26
CA GLU A 108 1.27 -15.19 -4.58
C GLU A 108 0.19 -15.22 -5.65
N LEU A 109 0.49 -15.81 -6.80
CA LEU A 109 -0.43 -15.94 -7.93
C LEU A 109 -0.93 -17.37 -8.05
N SER A 110 -2.18 -17.52 -8.51
CA SER A 110 -2.74 -18.83 -8.85
C SER A 110 -1.89 -19.53 -9.92
N GLU A 111 -1.81 -20.86 -9.83
CA GLU A 111 -1.07 -21.67 -10.82
C GLU A 111 -1.67 -21.54 -12.22
N LYS A 112 -3.00 -21.57 -12.30
CA LYS A 112 -3.75 -21.53 -13.56
C LYS A 112 -4.11 -20.10 -13.90
N ALA A 113 -3.80 -19.72 -15.14
CA ALA A 113 -4.32 -18.51 -15.76
C ALA A 113 -5.75 -18.73 -16.28
N LYS A 114 -6.51 -17.65 -16.40
CA LYS A 114 -7.85 -17.62 -16.97
C LYS A 114 -7.93 -16.55 -18.04
N ALA A 115 -8.59 -16.87 -19.15
CA ALA A 115 -8.86 -15.90 -20.19
C ALA A 115 -9.76 -14.77 -19.65
N ASP A 116 -9.42 -13.54 -19.99
CA ASP A 116 -10.21 -12.35 -19.74
C ASP A 116 -10.22 -11.47 -20.99
N LYS A 117 -11.20 -10.59 -21.09
CA LYS A 117 -11.34 -9.66 -22.21
C LYS A 117 -11.82 -8.30 -21.75
N TYR A 118 -11.24 -7.27 -22.35
CA TYR A 118 -11.63 -5.89 -22.15
C TYR A 118 -12.14 -5.30 -23.47
N GLN A 119 -13.29 -4.66 -23.43
CA GLN A 119 -13.84 -3.90 -24.55
C GLN A 119 -13.75 -2.41 -24.22
N SER A 120 -13.00 -1.66 -25.03
CA SER A 120 -12.87 -0.22 -24.87
C SER A 120 -14.18 0.50 -25.24
N PRO A 121 -14.38 1.75 -24.81
CA PRO A 121 -15.52 2.57 -25.23
C PRO A 121 -15.62 2.74 -26.76
N GLN A 122 -14.51 2.60 -27.49
CA GLN A 122 -14.47 2.66 -28.96
C GLN A 122 -14.81 1.34 -29.63
N GLY A 123 -15.08 0.27 -28.86
CA GLY A 123 -15.44 -1.06 -29.37
C GLY A 123 -14.25 -1.98 -29.63
N THR A 124 -13.02 -1.55 -29.38
CA THR A 124 -11.83 -2.42 -29.52
C THR A 124 -11.83 -3.46 -28.41
N ILE A 125 -11.70 -4.73 -28.79
CA ILE A 125 -11.62 -5.85 -27.84
C ILE A 125 -10.16 -6.28 -27.71
N LYS A 126 -9.68 -6.36 -26.47
CA LYS A 126 -8.38 -6.91 -26.09
C LYS A 126 -8.60 -8.18 -25.27
N GLU A 127 -8.00 -9.27 -25.68
CA GLU A 127 -8.03 -10.55 -24.97
C GLU A 127 -6.67 -10.79 -24.31
N PHE A 128 -6.68 -11.23 -23.05
CA PHE A 128 -5.46 -11.49 -22.29
C PHE A 128 -5.71 -12.57 -21.23
N GLN A 129 -4.65 -13.02 -20.58
CA GLN A 129 -4.73 -14.01 -19.51
C GLN A 129 -4.55 -13.33 -18.16
N THR A 130 -5.31 -13.76 -17.15
CA THR A 130 -5.21 -13.26 -15.78
C THR A 130 -4.93 -14.37 -14.79
N ARG A 131 -4.21 -14.05 -13.71
CA ARG A 131 -4.04 -14.91 -12.53
C ARG A 131 -4.65 -14.26 -11.31
N LYS A 132 -5.24 -15.06 -10.43
CA LYS A 132 -5.75 -14.59 -9.15
C LYS A 132 -4.58 -14.33 -8.20
N VAL A 133 -4.65 -13.25 -7.42
CA VAL A 133 -3.70 -12.98 -6.34
C VAL A 133 -4.21 -13.66 -5.07
N GLU A 134 -3.65 -14.81 -4.71
CA GLU A 134 -4.20 -15.67 -3.65
C GLU A 134 -4.07 -15.04 -2.26
N ASN A 135 -3.01 -14.26 -2.02
CA ASN A 135 -2.78 -13.60 -0.75
C ASN A 135 -3.29 -12.16 -0.68
N ALA A 136 -4.19 -11.78 -1.60
CA ALA A 136 -4.88 -10.49 -1.58
C ALA A 136 -6.04 -10.46 -0.57
N THR A 137 -6.32 -9.27 -0.03
CA THR A 137 -7.47 -9.03 0.86
C THR A 137 -8.80 -9.00 0.11
N TYR A 138 -8.78 -8.55 -1.14
CA TYR A 138 -9.94 -8.41 -2.02
C TYR A 138 -9.82 -9.40 -3.20
N ASP A 139 -10.91 -9.63 -3.92
CA ASP A 139 -10.88 -10.43 -5.16
C ASP A 139 -10.11 -9.67 -6.25
N ILE A 140 -8.79 -9.91 -6.29
CA ILE A 140 -7.84 -9.25 -7.18
C ILE A 140 -7.27 -10.27 -8.14
N HIS A 141 -7.38 -9.96 -9.41
CA HIS A 141 -6.75 -10.65 -10.52
C HIS A 141 -5.73 -9.71 -11.18
N VAL A 142 -4.70 -10.28 -11.79
CA VAL A 142 -3.69 -9.53 -12.54
C VAL A 142 -3.40 -10.17 -13.89
N SER A 143 -3.31 -9.35 -14.92
CA SER A 143 -2.90 -9.76 -16.27
C SER A 143 -1.49 -10.36 -16.24
N GLU A 144 -1.25 -11.41 -17.03
CA GLU A 144 0.09 -11.98 -17.24
C GLU A 144 1.05 -10.96 -17.90
N ASN A 145 0.51 -9.92 -18.53
CA ASN A 145 1.29 -8.81 -19.09
C ASN A 145 1.74 -7.79 -18.03
N VAL A 146 1.43 -7.99 -16.75
CA VAL A 146 1.81 -7.11 -15.63
C VAL A 146 2.70 -7.83 -14.63
N ASN A 147 3.90 -7.30 -14.40
CA ASN A 147 4.74 -7.73 -13.29
C ASN A 147 4.27 -7.08 -11.97
N LEU A 148 3.33 -7.73 -11.28
CA LEU A 148 2.76 -7.22 -10.04
C LEU A 148 3.77 -7.23 -8.88
N LYS A 149 4.30 -6.06 -8.55
CA LYS A 149 5.21 -5.91 -7.39
C LYS A 149 4.42 -5.85 -6.08
N PRO A 150 4.96 -6.35 -4.96
CA PRO A 150 4.32 -6.27 -3.64
C PRO A 150 3.84 -4.86 -3.23
N LYS A 151 4.60 -3.83 -3.62
CA LYS A 151 4.24 -2.43 -3.40
C LYS A 151 3.01 -1.98 -4.19
N MET A 152 2.82 -2.51 -5.40
CA MET A 152 1.63 -2.24 -6.23
C MET A 152 0.40 -2.91 -5.62
N LEU A 153 0.54 -4.13 -5.12
CA LEU A 153 -0.53 -4.81 -4.38
C LEU A 153 -0.93 -4.04 -3.11
N ALA A 154 0.05 -3.51 -2.37
CA ALA A 154 -0.23 -2.64 -1.22
C ALA A 154 -0.88 -1.31 -1.64
N GLU A 155 -0.50 -0.74 -2.78
CA GLU A 155 -1.10 0.48 -3.32
C GLU A 155 -2.57 0.27 -3.69
N VAL A 156 -2.90 -0.78 -4.45
CA VAL A 156 -4.29 -1.06 -4.84
C VAL A 156 -5.15 -1.34 -3.61
N ASN A 157 -4.66 -2.09 -2.62
CA ASN A 157 -5.37 -2.31 -1.35
C ASN A 157 -5.62 -0.98 -0.61
N ARG A 158 -4.63 -0.09 -0.59
CA ARG A 158 -4.79 1.24 0.00
C ARG A 158 -5.87 2.05 -0.73
N GLN A 159 -5.88 2.01 -2.07
CA GLN A 159 -6.86 2.74 -2.87
C GLN A 159 -8.28 2.19 -2.62
N ILE A 160 -8.47 0.87 -2.66
CA ILE A 160 -9.76 0.23 -2.37
C ILE A 160 -10.26 0.63 -0.97
N ASN A 161 -9.42 0.51 0.06
CA ASN A 161 -9.78 0.89 1.44
C ASN A 161 -10.23 2.36 1.53
N LYS A 162 -9.48 3.28 0.92
CA LYS A 162 -9.86 4.70 0.92
C LYS A 162 -11.16 4.96 0.19
N CYS A 163 -11.42 4.27 -0.92
CA CYS A 163 -12.69 4.41 -1.63
C CYS A 163 -13.85 3.82 -0.82
N ILE A 164 -13.66 2.69 -0.13
CA ILE A 164 -14.65 2.13 0.82
C ILE A 164 -15.03 3.17 1.87
N ASP A 165 -14.04 3.83 2.47
CA ASP A 165 -14.26 4.87 3.49
C ASP A 165 -15.00 6.08 2.91
N LEU A 166 -14.54 6.61 1.77
CA LEU A 166 -15.14 7.78 1.11
C LEU A 166 -16.58 7.52 0.62
N LEU A 167 -16.86 6.31 0.16
CA LEU A 167 -18.17 5.93 -0.38
C LEU A 167 -19.10 5.35 0.69
N GLY A 168 -18.64 5.19 1.94
CA GLY A 168 -19.42 4.63 3.04
C GLY A 168 -19.85 3.18 2.80
N VAL A 169 -18.99 2.37 2.15
CA VAL A 169 -19.31 0.99 1.79
C VAL A 169 -19.30 0.10 3.05
N ARG A 170 -20.48 -0.44 3.39
CA ARG A 170 -20.63 -1.35 4.54
C ARG A 170 -20.46 -2.82 4.16
N ASN A 171 -21.07 -3.23 3.05
CA ASN A 171 -20.96 -4.60 2.56
C ASN A 171 -19.76 -4.74 1.61
N LYS A 172 -18.68 -5.35 2.10
CA LYS A 172 -17.45 -5.57 1.33
C LYS A 172 -17.55 -6.77 0.39
N GLU A 173 -18.47 -7.70 0.61
CA GLU A 173 -18.69 -8.86 -0.27
C GLU A 173 -19.29 -8.45 -1.61
N ALA A 174 -19.95 -7.29 -1.66
CA ALA A 174 -20.52 -6.74 -2.88
C ALA A 174 -19.51 -6.01 -3.79
N LEU A 175 -18.25 -5.84 -3.33
CA LEU A 175 -17.20 -5.16 -4.08
C LEU A 175 -16.98 -5.83 -5.45
N PRO A 176 -16.56 -5.06 -6.46
CA PRO A 176 -16.30 -5.64 -7.77
C PRO A 176 -15.05 -6.50 -7.73
N LYS A 177 -14.98 -7.48 -8.62
CA LYS A 177 -13.71 -8.15 -8.93
C LYS A 177 -12.77 -7.11 -9.53
N ILE A 178 -11.56 -6.98 -8.96
CA ILE A 178 -10.57 -6.03 -9.45
C ILE A 178 -9.61 -6.75 -10.39
N VAL A 179 -9.42 -6.21 -11.60
CA VAL A 179 -8.45 -6.72 -12.57
C VAL A 179 -7.38 -5.67 -12.81
N ILE A 180 -6.15 -5.96 -12.41
CA ILE A 180 -4.98 -5.13 -12.69
C ILE A 180 -4.44 -5.53 -14.06
N ALA A 181 -4.47 -4.63 -15.02
CA ALA A 181 -4.10 -4.91 -16.40
C ALA A 181 -3.05 -3.93 -16.92
N SER A 182 -2.34 -4.31 -17.99
CA SER A 182 -1.33 -3.46 -18.60
C SER A 182 -2.00 -2.34 -19.40
N ASN A 183 -1.18 -1.36 -19.81
CA ASN A 183 -1.67 -0.25 -20.62
C ASN A 183 -2.19 -0.71 -22.01
N ASP A 184 -1.55 -1.73 -22.61
CA ASP A 184 -2.01 -2.32 -23.88
C ASP A 184 -3.30 -3.13 -23.71
N ASP A 185 -3.40 -3.91 -22.62
CA ASP A 185 -4.62 -4.69 -22.30
C ASP A 185 -5.85 -3.78 -22.20
N LEU A 186 -5.67 -2.56 -21.70
CA LEU A 186 -6.74 -1.58 -21.48
C LEU A 186 -6.86 -0.51 -22.56
N ASN A 187 -6.12 -0.63 -23.68
CA ASN A 187 -6.14 0.34 -24.78
C ASN A 187 -5.98 1.79 -24.28
N ASP A 188 -4.96 2.02 -23.44
CA ASP A 188 -4.62 3.29 -22.78
C ASP A 188 -5.63 3.80 -21.72
N ALA A 189 -6.71 3.06 -21.43
CA ALA A 189 -7.62 3.44 -20.36
C ALA A 189 -6.92 3.35 -18.99
N LEU A 190 -7.14 4.35 -18.12
CA LEU A 190 -6.61 4.35 -16.76
C LEU A 190 -7.39 3.40 -15.83
N GLY A 191 -8.69 3.25 -16.09
CA GLY A 191 -9.61 2.36 -15.39
C GLY A 191 -10.90 2.20 -16.18
N SER A 192 -11.68 1.17 -15.85
CA SER A 192 -13.01 0.96 -16.41
C SER A 192 -13.80 -0.03 -15.56
N TYR A 193 -15.03 0.33 -15.20
CA TYR A 193 -15.97 -0.59 -14.54
C TYR A 193 -17.01 -1.16 -15.52
N VAL A 194 -17.08 -2.48 -15.59
CA VAL A 194 -18.05 -3.25 -16.38
C VAL A 194 -19.13 -3.79 -15.46
N ALA A 195 -20.36 -3.29 -15.62
CA ALA A 195 -21.43 -3.48 -14.66
C ALA A 195 -22.07 -4.87 -14.71
N CYS A 196 -22.25 -5.42 -15.92
CA CYS A 196 -22.82 -6.76 -16.10
C CYS A 196 -21.93 -7.88 -15.53
N GLU A 197 -20.62 -7.67 -15.50
CA GLU A 197 -19.65 -8.64 -14.94
C GLU A 197 -19.25 -8.31 -13.49
N ASN A 198 -19.73 -7.19 -12.94
CA ASN A 198 -19.27 -6.63 -11.66
C ASN A 198 -17.73 -6.60 -11.56
N LYS A 199 -17.08 -6.10 -12.61
CA LYS A 199 -15.62 -6.15 -12.77
C LYS A 199 -15.06 -4.75 -12.97
N LEU A 200 -14.01 -4.42 -12.22
CA LEU A 200 -13.31 -3.15 -12.28
C LEU A 200 -11.89 -3.37 -12.78
N TYR A 201 -11.60 -2.87 -13.97
CA TYR A 201 -10.27 -2.84 -14.55
C TYR A 201 -9.52 -1.61 -14.04
N ILE A 202 -8.26 -1.81 -13.63
CA ILE A 202 -7.36 -0.73 -13.25
C ILE A 202 -6.04 -0.90 -13.99
N ASN A 203 -5.56 0.18 -14.60
CA ASN A 203 -4.27 0.18 -15.27
C ASN A 203 -3.14 0.14 -14.25
N SER A 204 -2.23 -0.80 -14.41
CA SER A 204 -1.09 -1.01 -13.51
C SER A 204 -0.21 0.25 -13.33
N GLU A 205 -0.16 1.15 -14.33
CA GLU A 205 0.58 2.41 -14.25
C GLU A 205 0.05 3.36 -13.16
N THR A 206 -1.25 3.29 -12.85
CA THR A 206 -1.87 4.08 -11.76
C THR A 206 -1.40 3.65 -10.37
N LEU A 207 -0.82 2.45 -10.24
CA LEU A 207 -0.29 1.91 -8.99
C LEU A 207 1.14 2.38 -8.72
N HIS A 208 1.80 3.01 -9.69
CA HIS A 208 3.08 3.69 -9.51
C HIS A 208 2.87 5.10 -8.97
N ARG A 209 2.39 5.21 -7.71
CA ARG A 209 1.95 6.46 -7.08
C ARG A 209 2.72 7.73 -7.47
N LYS A 210 4.05 7.76 -7.33
CA LYS A 210 4.86 8.95 -7.67
C LYS A 210 4.83 9.29 -9.17
N ALA A 211 4.85 8.28 -10.04
CA ALA A 211 4.76 8.47 -11.48
C ALA A 211 3.35 8.93 -11.87
N TYR A 212 2.33 8.34 -11.26
CA TYR A 212 0.95 8.72 -11.49
C TYR A 212 0.62 10.14 -10.96
N GLU A 213 1.16 10.54 -9.80
CA GLU A 213 1.10 11.92 -9.29
C GLU A 213 1.70 12.92 -10.31
N LYS A 214 2.83 12.57 -10.93
CA LYS A 214 3.45 13.40 -11.97
C LYS A 214 2.57 13.49 -13.22
N TYR A 215 2.00 12.37 -13.67
CA TYR A 215 1.05 12.34 -14.79
C TYR A 215 -0.18 13.21 -14.49
N LEU A 216 -0.79 13.10 -13.32
CA LEU A 216 -1.93 13.93 -12.94
C LEU A 216 -1.59 15.43 -12.90
N ALA A 217 -0.35 15.79 -12.58
CA ALA A 217 0.12 17.17 -12.62
C ALA A 217 0.25 17.73 -14.04
N THR A 218 0.41 16.90 -15.08
CA THR A 218 0.46 17.36 -16.48
C THR A 218 -0.94 17.58 -17.06
N LEU A 219 -1.98 17.02 -16.45
CA LEU A 219 -3.36 17.23 -16.86
C LEU A 219 -3.78 18.69 -16.60
N LYS A 220 -4.30 19.34 -17.63
CA LYS A 220 -4.73 20.74 -17.60
C LYS A 220 -5.81 20.95 -16.52
N ASN A 221 -6.87 20.16 -16.56
CA ASN A 221 -8.02 20.30 -15.68
C ASN A 221 -8.69 18.94 -15.39
N PRO A 222 -8.05 18.07 -14.58
CA PRO A 222 -8.67 16.82 -14.12
C PRO A 222 -9.66 17.08 -12.98
N ALA A 223 -10.62 16.17 -12.74
CA ALA A 223 -11.54 16.29 -11.61
C ALA A 223 -10.84 16.29 -10.25
N SER A 224 -9.67 15.66 -10.14
CA SER A 224 -8.78 15.79 -9.00
C SER A 224 -7.34 15.48 -9.39
N ARG A 225 -6.37 16.09 -8.72
CA ARG A 225 -4.94 15.71 -8.81
C ARG A 225 -4.55 14.65 -7.78
N ASN A 226 -5.51 14.12 -7.03
CA ASN A 226 -5.28 13.06 -6.07
C ASN A 226 -5.12 11.70 -6.78
N PRO A 227 -4.08 10.90 -6.47
CA PRO A 227 -3.87 9.56 -7.04
C PRO A 227 -5.01 8.56 -6.82
N LEU A 228 -5.98 8.88 -5.97
CA LEU A 228 -7.18 8.08 -5.80
C LEU A 228 -8.22 8.30 -6.92
N MET A 229 -8.06 9.33 -7.75
CA MET A 229 -9.04 9.80 -8.73
C MET A 229 -9.61 8.67 -9.59
N THR A 230 -8.75 7.90 -10.29
CA THR A 230 -9.23 6.82 -11.17
C THR A 230 -9.94 5.72 -10.40
N MET A 231 -9.37 5.18 -9.32
CA MET A 231 -10.04 4.14 -8.53
C MET A 231 -11.38 4.63 -7.98
N LEU A 232 -11.46 5.88 -7.51
CA LEU A 232 -12.70 6.45 -6.99
C LEU A 232 -13.74 6.65 -8.09
N HIS A 233 -13.31 7.11 -9.27
CA HIS A 233 -14.17 7.27 -10.46
C HIS A 233 -14.84 5.93 -10.79
N GLU A 234 -14.06 4.86 -10.95
CA GLU A 234 -14.62 3.54 -11.26
C GLU A 234 -15.48 2.97 -10.12
N MET A 235 -15.09 3.18 -8.86
CA MET A 235 -15.90 2.73 -7.72
C MET A 235 -17.21 3.51 -7.57
N ILE A 236 -17.30 4.74 -8.08
CA ILE A 236 -18.57 5.48 -8.16
C ILE A 236 -19.50 4.83 -9.18
N HIS A 237 -18.99 4.43 -10.35
CA HIS A 237 -19.77 3.65 -11.33
C HIS A 237 -20.26 2.33 -10.73
N TRP A 238 -19.41 1.62 -9.99
CA TRP A 238 -19.82 0.43 -9.23
C TRP A 238 -20.93 0.74 -8.22
N GLN A 239 -20.81 1.82 -7.43
CA GLN A 239 -21.84 2.18 -6.45
C GLN A 239 -23.18 2.45 -7.12
N ASP A 240 -23.18 3.10 -8.28
CA ASP A 240 -24.39 3.38 -9.03
C ASP A 240 -25.00 2.11 -9.64
N ALA A 241 -24.18 1.16 -10.10
CA ALA A 241 -24.61 -0.18 -10.50
C ALA A 241 -25.21 -0.96 -9.31
N ARG A 242 -24.65 -0.86 -8.10
CA ARG A 242 -25.25 -1.50 -6.91
C ARG A 242 -26.62 -0.91 -6.57
N LYS A 243 -26.79 0.41 -6.70
CA LYS A 243 -28.11 1.05 -6.52
C LYS A 243 -29.11 0.60 -7.58
N TYR A 244 -28.65 0.38 -8.82
CA TYR A 244 -29.48 -0.20 -9.87
C TYR A 244 -29.89 -1.63 -9.49
N VAL A 245 -28.93 -2.47 -9.12
CA VAL A 245 -29.19 -3.87 -8.76
C VAL A 245 -30.17 -4.01 -7.59
N ALA A 246 -30.02 -3.17 -6.57
CA ALA A 246 -30.94 -3.15 -5.44
C ALA A 246 -32.39 -2.78 -5.81
N LYS A 247 -32.59 -2.08 -6.94
CA LYS A 247 -33.91 -1.60 -7.38
C LYS A 247 -34.53 -2.43 -8.49
N PHE A 248 -33.71 -2.93 -9.42
CA PHE A 248 -34.16 -3.56 -10.67
C PHE A 248 -33.70 -5.00 -10.84
N GLY A 249 -32.83 -5.51 -9.94
CA GLY A 249 -32.23 -6.82 -10.06
C GLY A 249 -30.92 -6.84 -10.86
N GLU A 250 -30.46 -8.03 -11.20
CA GLU A 250 -29.17 -8.24 -11.85
C GLU A 250 -29.02 -7.47 -13.18
N ILE A 251 -27.82 -6.96 -13.43
CA ILE A 251 -27.49 -6.30 -14.71
C ILE A 251 -27.02 -7.39 -15.67
N THR A 252 -27.89 -7.81 -16.58
CA THR A 252 -27.56 -8.84 -17.58
C THR A 252 -27.10 -8.25 -18.92
N GLN A 253 -27.55 -7.03 -19.25
CA GLN A 253 -27.18 -6.32 -20.47
C GLN A 253 -26.53 -4.97 -20.14
N GLN A 254 -25.29 -4.78 -20.63
CA GLN A 254 -24.53 -3.57 -20.37
C GLN A 254 -25.20 -2.34 -21.01
N ASP A 255 -25.69 -2.44 -22.25
CA ASP A 255 -26.25 -1.31 -22.98
C ASP A 255 -27.56 -0.78 -22.36
N GLU A 256 -28.43 -1.68 -21.89
CA GLU A 256 -29.66 -1.29 -21.19
C GLU A 256 -29.36 -0.56 -19.88
N TYR A 257 -28.39 -1.07 -19.11
CA TYR A 257 -27.92 -0.40 -17.89
C TYR A 257 -27.30 0.97 -18.19
N MET A 258 -26.49 1.07 -19.24
CA MET A 258 -25.87 2.33 -19.65
C MET A 258 -26.93 3.36 -20.08
N ALA A 259 -27.92 2.97 -20.87
CA ALA A 259 -29.03 3.84 -21.25
C ALA A 259 -29.79 4.35 -20.02
N HIS A 260 -30.07 3.46 -19.07
CA HIS A 260 -30.74 3.83 -17.82
C HIS A 260 -29.92 4.82 -16.99
N ILE A 261 -28.63 4.55 -16.76
CA ILE A 261 -27.81 5.38 -15.86
C ILE A 261 -27.52 6.76 -16.46
N ILE A 262 -27.35 6.84 -17.78
CA ILE A 262 -27.23 8.09 -18.53
C ILE A 262 -28.51 8.92 -18.35
N GLU A 263 -29.69 8.33 -18.57
CA GLU A 263 -30.96 9.06 -18.46
C GLU A 263 -31.25 9.47 -17.02
N LYS A 264 -30.98 8.60 -16.04
CA LYS A 264 -31.13 8.90 -14.61
C LYS A 264 -30.36 10.16 -14.22
N HIS A 265 -29.11 10.27 -14.68
CA HIS A 265 -28.23 11.40 -14.35
C HIS A 265 -28.48 12.64 -15.21
N ARG A 266 -29.12 12.52 -16.39
CA ARG A 266 -29.54 13.66 -17.22
C ARG A 266 -30.32 14.70 -16.41
N SER A 267 -31.35 14.24 -15.67
CA SER A 267 -32.19 15.11 -14.86
C SER A 267 -31.42 15.92 -13.80
N PHE A 268 -30.29 15.39 -13.32
CA PHE A 268 -29.42 16.08 -12.38
C PHE A 268 -28.52 17.09 -13.10
N VAL A 269 -27.93 16.69 -14.23
CA VAL A 269 -27.09 17.56 -15.05
C VAL A 269 -27.90 18.76 -15.57
N ASP A 270 -29.14 18.58 -16.01
CA ASP A 270 -30.03 19.66 -16.45
C ASP A 270 -30.27 20.68 -15.34
N LYS A 271 -30.46 20.23 -14.09
CA LYS A 271 -30.58 21.12 -12.92
C LYS A 271 -29.30 21.90 -12.66
N LEU A 272 -28.12 21.34 -12.95
CA LEU A 272 -26.86 22.06 -12.85
C LEU A 272 -26.75 23.13 -13.95
N VAL A 273 -27.14 22.81 -15.18
CA VAL A 273 -27.18 23.78 -16.30
C VAL A 273 -28.11 24.95 -15.98
N GLN A 274 -29.31 24.68 -15.48
CA GLN A 274 -30.27 25.73 -15.09
C GLN A 274 -29.72 26.67 -14.02
N LYS A 275 -28.85 26.17 -13.13
CA LYS A 275 -28.15 26.96 -12.12
C LYS A 275 -26.89 27.67 -12.66
N ARG A 276 -26.67 27.66 -13.97
CA ARG A 276 -25.48 28.19 -14.66
C ARG A 276 -24.18 27.58 -14.16
N TYR A 277 -24.22 26.31 -13.73
CA TYR A 277 -23.04 25.60 -13.29
C TYR A 277 -22.10 25.34 -14.48
N ASN A 278 -20.83 25.69 -14.33
CA ASN A 278 -19.85 25.53 -15.39
C ASN A 278 -19.19 24.15 -15.29
N PHE A 279 -19.47 23.25 -16.24
CA PHE A 279 -18.85 21.92 -16.25
C PHE A 279 -17.34 21.95 -16.51
N ALA A 280 -16.82 23.03 -17.12
CA ALA A 280 -15.37 23.23 -17.22
C ALA A 280 -14.73 23.48 -15.86
N GLU A 281 -15.50 23.84 -14.82
CA GLU A 281 -14.97 23.83 -13.47
C GLU A 281 -14.86 22.42 -12.89
N ILE A 282 -15.59 21.42 -13.41
CA ILE A 282 -15.46 20.04 -12.93
C ILE A 282 -14.18 19.43 -13.49
N SER A 283 -14.11 19.27 -14.81
CA SER A 283 -12.92 18.80 -15.53
C SER A 283 -13.11 18.97 -17.04
N ASP A 284 -12.00 18.92 -17.79
CA ASP A 284 -12.04 18.87 -19.26
C ASP A 284 -12.72 17.58 -19.75
N TYR A 285 -12.61 16.49 -19.00
CA TYR A 285 -13.27 15.22 -19.30
C TYR A 285 -14.80 15.34 -19.13
N ALA A 286 -15.28 15.88 -18.01
CA ALA A 286 -16.69 16.13 -17.77
C ALA A 286 -17.30 17.03 -18.88
N SER A 287 -16.57 18.06 -19.30
CA SER A 287 -17.03 18.94 -20.39
C SER A 287 -17.20 18.20 -21.72
N ARG A 288 -16.26 17.32 -22.07
CA ARG A 288 -16.38 16.47 -23.28
C ARG A 288 -17.51 15.46 -23.15
N MET A 289 -17.68 14.85 -21.99
CA MET A 289 -18.73 13.86 -21.73
C MET A 289 -20.13 14.48 -21.78
N TYR A 290 -20.28 15.71 -21.29
CA TYR A 290 -21.52 16.47 -21.44
C TYR A 290 -21.90 16.67 -22.91
N ILE A 291 -20.95 17.11 -23.75
CA ILE A 291 -21.17 17.26 -25.20
C ILE A 291 -21.53 15.92 -25.86
N GLY A 292 -20.90 14.83 -25.41
CA GLY A 292 -21.19 13.47 -25.88
C GLY A 292 -22.44 12.81 -25.28
N GLY A 293 -23.23 13.52 -24.47
CA GLY A 293 -24.45 12.99 -23.84
C GLY A 293 -24.21 11.93 -22.76
N ARG A 294 -22.97 11.80 -22.26
CA ARG A 294 -22.56 10.86 -21.21
C ARG A 294 -22.72 11.50 -19.82
N TYR A 295 -23.98 11.71 -19.43
CA TYR A 295 -24.34 12.37 -18.15
C TYR A 295 -23.91 11.57 -16.92
N ASP A 296 -23.75 10.26 -17.07
CA ASP A 296 -23.21 9.37 -16.06
C ASP A 296 -21.76 9.74 -15.71
N GLU A 297 -20.91 9.94 -16.72
CA GLU A 297 -19.51 10.34 -16.56
C GLU A 297 -19.39 11.75 -15.96
N VAL A 298 -20.25 12.69 -16.38
CA VAL A 298 -20.31 14.05 -15.81
C VAL A 298 -20.61 13.98 -14.32
N MET A 299 -21.58 13.14 -13.94
CA MET A 299 -21.96 12.97 -12.54
C MET A 299 -20.85 12.27 -11.73
N THR A 300 -20.16 11.29 -12.33
CA THR A 300 -19.00 10.65 -11.69
C THR A 300 -17.90 11.67 -11.43
N GLU A 301 -17.49 12.44 -12.44
CA GLU A 301 -16.46 13.49 -12.28
C GLU A 301 -16.84 14.53 -11.24
N TYR A 302 -18.12 14.95 -11.21
CA TYR A 302 -18.64 15.85 -10.18
C TYR A 302 -18.44 15.28 -8.77
N ARG A 303 -18.78 14.00 -8.58
CA ARG A 303 -18.66 13.31 -7.29
C ARG A 303 -17.21 13.09 -6.89
N VAL A 304 -16.34 12.73 -7.83
CA VAL A 304 -14.88 12.63 -7.62
C VAL A 304 -14.34 13.96 -7.12
N LYS A 305 -14.67 15.07 -7.80
CA LYS A 305 -14.26 16.41 -7.39
C LYS A 305 -14.75 16.72 -5.97
N LYS A 306 -16.03 16.51 -5.68
CA LYS A 306 -16.60 16.75 -4.34
C LYS A 306 -15.93 15.93 -3.23
N LEU A 307 -15.48 14.71 -3.51
CA LEU A 307 -14.86 13.83 -2.52
C LEU A 307 -13.35 14.06 -2.37
N LEU A 308 -12.66 14.56 -3.40
CA LEU A 308 -11.20 14.67 -3.42
C LEU A 308 -10.64 16.10 -3.52
N GLY A 309 -11.47 17.12 -3.70
CA GLY A 309 -11.09 18.55 -3.70
C GLY A 309 -11.07 19.17 -5.09
#